data_AF-A0A6S6U158-F1
#
_entry.id   AF-A0A6S6U158-F1
#
_cell.length_a   1.000
_cell.length_b   1.000
_cell.length_c   1.000
_cell.angle_alpha   90.00
_cell.angle_beta   90.00
_cell.angle_gamma   90.00
#
_symmetry.space_group_name_H-M   'P 1'
#
loop_
_entity.id
_entity.type
_entity.pdbx_description
1 polymer ?
#
loop_
_entity_poly.entity_id
_entity_poly.type
_entity_poly.pdbx_seq_one_letter_code
_entity_poly.pdbx_strand_id
1 'polypeptide(L)' 'MGTTMWQKINMLKLPIPKISKEAQKPFEILVDKILKLKEKKQPTKVLEDEIDVMVYKLYGLSEDEIAIIER' A
#
# COMPACT_ATOMS: atom_id res chain seq x y z
N MET A 1 14.53 27.54 -6.57
CA MET A 1 13.32 27.34 -7.40
C MET A 1 13.57 26.15 -8.31
N GLY A 2 12.76 25.09 -8.26
CA GLY A 2 12.73 24.07 -9.31
C GLY A 2 13.23 22.66 -8.96
N THR A 3 12.50 21.91 -8.12
CA THR A 3 12.63 20.43 -8.03
C THR A 3 11.29 19.70 -7.90
N THR A 4 10.20 20.40 -7.56
CA THR A 4 8.90 19.78 -7.26
C THR A 4 8.08 19.37 -8.49
N MET A 5 8.32 19.97 -9.67
CA MET A 5 7.52 19.65 -10.87
C MET A 5 7.77 18.23 -11.41
N TRP A 6 9.03 17.79 -11.46
CA TRP A 6 9.37 16.46 -12.01
C TRP A 6 8.84 15.32 -11.13
N GLN A 7 8.92 15.46 -9.81
CA GLN A 7 8.38 14.47 -8.88
C GLN A 7 6.85 14.36 -8.99
N LYS A 8 6.16 15.49 -9.16
CA LYS A 8 4.70 15.52 -9.29
C LYS A 8 4.21 14.84 -10.57
N ILE A 9 4.90 15.01 -11.70
CA ILE A 9 4.53 14.42 -13.00
C ILE A 9 4.60 12.89 -12.96
N ASN A 10 5.57 12.31 -12.25
CA ASN A 10 5.74 10.86 -12.20
C ASN A 10 4.72 10.18 -11.27
N MET A 11 4.35 10.82 -10.15
CA MET A 11 3.30 10.29 -9.25
C MET A 11 1.92 10.23 -9.93
N LEU A 12 1.60 11.20 -10.80
CA LEU A 12 0.32 11.23 -11.51
C LEU A 12 0.16 10.10 -12.54
N LYS A 13 1.26 9.47 -12.97
CA LYS A 13 1.26 8.37 -13.95
C LYS A 13 1.05 7.00 -13.32
N LEU A 14 1.09 6.88 -11.98
CA LEU A 14 0.90 5.61 -11.32
C LEU A 14 -0.56 5.13 -11.51
N PRO A 15 -0.79 3.91 -12.01
CA PRO A 15 -2.13 3.36 -12.10
C PRO A 15 -2.63 3.00 -10.70
N ILE A 16 -3.46 3.88 -10.12
CA ILE A 16 -4.12 3.63 -8.84
C ILE A 16 -5.52 3.04 -9.15
N PRO A 17 -5.80 1.78 -8.73
CA PRO A 17 -7.10 1.18 -8.94
C PRO A 17 -8.15 1.94 -8.13
N LYS A 18 -9.21 2.38 -8.81
CA LYS A 18 -10.35 3.02 -8.15
C LYS A 18 -11.27 1.95 -7.59
N ILE A 19 -11.14 1.66 -6.31
CA ILE A 19 -12.03 0.75 -5.57
C ILE A 19 -13.20 1.49 -4.92
N SER A 20 -14.32 0.79 -4.69
CA SER A 20 -15.48 1.35 -3.96
C SER A 20 -15.11 1.70 -2.52
N LYS A 21 -15.80 2.70 -1.93
CA LYS A 21 -15.61 3.11 -0.52
C LYS A 21 -15.77 1.93 0.44
N GLU A 22 -16.64 0.98 0.14
CA GLU A 22 -16.86 -0.20 0.99
C GLU A 22 -15.64 -1.13 1.01
N ALA A 23 -14.98 -1.28 -0.14
CA ALA A 23 -13.75 -2.06 -0.26
C ALA A 23 -12.52 -1.34 0.30
N GLN A 24 -12.59 -0.01 0.51
CA GLN A 24 -11.53 0.78 1.13
C GLN A 24 -11.51 0.63 2.67
N LYS A 25 -12.68 0.47 3.30
CA LYS A 25 -12.82 0.31 4.75
C LYS A 25 -11.86 -0.69 5.41
N PRO A 26 -11.64 -1.92 4.88
CA PRO A 26 -10.71 -2.85 5.49
C PRO A 26 -9.27 -2.30 5.55
N PHE A 27 -8.83 -1.60 4.50
CA PHE A 27 -7.50 -0.98 4.46
C PHE A 27 -7.39 0.15 5.49
N GLU A 28 -8.40 1.01 5.58
CA GLU A 28 -8.43 2.11 6.56
C GLU A 28 -8.29 1.57 8.00
N ILE A 29 -9.04 0.52 8.34
CA ILE A 29 -9.01 -0.11 9.67
C ILE A 29 -7.63 -0.70 9.98
N LEU A 30 -6.98 -1.34 9.01
CA LEU A 30 -5.64 -1.92 9.21
C LEU A 30 -4.57 -0.84 9.37
N VAL A 31 -4.63 0.22 8.57
CA VAL A 31 -3.73 1.37 8.70
C VAL A 31 -3.88 2.04 10.06
N ASP A 32 -5.11 2.23 10.54
CA ASP A 32 -5.37 2.79 11.88
C ASP A 32 -4.78 1.92 13.00
N LYS A 33 -4.84 0.59 12.85
CA LYS A 33 -4.20 -0.35 13.79
C LYS A 33 -2.68 -0.23 13.75
N ILE A 34 -2.09 -0.16 12.56
CA ILE A 34 -0.63 -0.01 12.38
C ILE A 34 -0.16 1.30 13.02
N LEU A 35 -0.85 2.41 12.80
CA LEU A 35 -0.51 3.70 13.40
C LEU A 35 -0.49 3.62 14.93
N LYS A 36 -1.53 3.06 15.54
CA LYS A 36 -1.60 2.85 17.00
C LYS A 36 -0.51 1.94 17.56
N LEU A 37 -0.10 0.92 16.81
CA LEU A 37 0.96 -0.01 17.23
C LEU A 37 2.35 0.61 17.06
N LYS A 38 2.58 1.38 16.00
CA LYS A 38 3.82 2.14 15.79
C LYS A 38 4.02 3.22 16.85
N GLU A 39 2.96 3.88 17.31
CA GLU A 39 3.02 4.77 18.48
C GLU A 39 3.55 4.07 19.73
N LYS A 40 3.19 2.79 19.91
CA LYS A 40 3.66 1.94 21.01
C LYS A 40 5.00 1.26 20.74
N LYS A 41 5.69 1.61 19.64
CA LYS A 41 6.94 0.98 19.16
C LYS A 41 6.86 -0.55 19.04
N GLN A 42 5.66 -1.08 18.74
CA GLN A 42 5.46 -2.50 18.54
C GLN A 42 5.74 -2.89 17.09
N PRO A 43 6.22 -4.13 16.85
CA PRO A 43 6.39 -4.63 15.49
C PRO A 43 5.04 -4.73 14.80
N THR A 44 4.93 -4.13 13.63
CA THR A 44 3.70 -4.08 12.81
C THR A 44 3.82 -4.86 11.51
N LYS A 45 4.97 -5.51 11.27
CA LYS A 45 5.28 -6.26 10.04
C LYS A 45 4.14 -7.19 9.61
N VAL A 46 3.57 -7.96 10.54
CA VAL A 46 2.47 -8.89 10.23
C VAL A 46 1.26 -8.19 9.61
N LEU A 47 0.92 -6.98 10.06
CA LEU A 47 -0.19 -6.21 9.50
C LEU A 47 0.19 -5.51 8.19
N GLU A 48 1.47 -5.16 8.03
CA GLU A 48 1.99 -4.60 6.78
C GLU A 48 1.99 -5.67 5.68
N ASP A 49 2.47 -6.88 5.98
CA ASP A 49 2.44 -8.04 5.08
C ASP A 49 1.00 -8.40 4.66
N GLU A 50 0.04 -8.29 5.60
CA GLU A 50 -1.38 -8.52 5.31
C GLU A 50 -1.93 -7.48 4.31
N ILE A 51 -1.53 -6.21 4.44
CA ILE A 51 -1.88 -5.16 3.48
C ILE A 51 -1.24 -5.43 2.12
N ASP A 52 0.03 -5.83 2.08
CA ASP A 52 0.74 -6.12 0.83
C ASP A 52 0.03 -7.22 0.03
N VAL A 53 -0.36 -8.31 0.68
CA VAL A 53 -1.16 -9.39 0.05
C VAL A 53 -2.50 -8.87 -0.49
N MET A 54 -3.19 -7.99 0.23
CA MET A 54 -4.43 -7.40 -0.26
C MET A 54 -4.21 -6.48 -1.46
N VAL A 55 -3.12 -5.72 -1.45
CA VAL A 55 -2.74 -4.85 -2.57
C VAL A 55 -2.37 -5.70 -3.79
N TYR A 56 -1.64 -6.79 -3.62
CA TYR A 56 -1.30 -7.70 -4.72
C TYR A 56 -2.55 -8.29 -5.39
N LYS A 57 -3.55 -8.68 -4.59
CA LYS A 57 -4.86 -9.12 -5.11
C LYS A 57 -5.60 -8.03 -5.86
N LEU A 58 -5.53 -6.77 -5.43
CA LEU A 58 -6.15 -5.64 -6.15
C LEU A 58 -5.51 -5.39 -7.52
N TYR A 59 -4.21 -5.61 -7.63
CA TYR A 59 -3.48 -5.48 -8.89
C TYR A 59 -3.51 -6.75 -9.75
N GLY A 60 -4.05 -7.86 -9.22
CA GLY A 60 -4.12 -9.14 -9.94
C GLY A 60 -2.75 -9.77 -10.18
N LEU A 61 -1.77 -9.49 -9.30
CA LEU A 61 -0.42 -10.00 -9.41
C LEU A 61 -0.38 -11.51 -9.13
N SER A 62 0.41 -12.22 -9.93
CA SER A 62 0.71 -13.65 -9.76
C SER A 62 1.82 -13.86 -8.72
N GLU A 63 1.94 -15.07 -8.18
CA GLU A 63 2.99 -15.44 -7.22
C GLU A 63 4.40 -15.18 -7.79
N ASP A 64 4.59 -15.41 -9.09
CA ASP A 64 5.85 -15.16 -9.80
C ASP A 64 6.20 -13.66 -9.83
N GLU A 65 5.21 -12.79 -10.01
CA GLU A 65 5.41 -11.32 -10.01
C GLU A 65 5.64 -10.79 -8.60
N ILE A 66 4.93 -11.33 -7.61
CA ILE A 66 5.14 -10.98 -6.19
C ILE A 66 6.57 -11.35 -5.77
N ALA A 67 7.05 -12.53 -6.16
CA ALA A 67 8.40 -12.99 -5.88
C ALA A 67 9.50 -12.10 -6.51
N ILE A 68 9.20 -11.38 -7.59
CA ILE A 68 10.12 -10.41 -8.19
C ILE A 68 10.16 -9.10 -7.37
N ILE A 69 9.03 -8.70 -6.76
CA ILE A 69 8.89 -7.47 -5.97
C ILE A 69 9.50 -7.62 -4.58
N GLU A 70 9.33 -8.78 -3.94
CA GLU A 70 9.86 -9.06 -2.59
C GLU A 70 11.35 -9.45 -2.58
N ARG A 71 11.97 -9.57 -3.76
CA ARG A 71 13.38 -9.96 -3.95
C ARG A 71 14.36 -8.86 -3.56
#